data_AF-D1AR06-F1
#
_entry.id   AF-D1AR06-F1
#
_cell.length_a   1.000
_cell.length_b   1.000
_cell.length_c   1.000
_cell.angle_alpha   90.00
_cell.angle_beta   90.00
_cell.angle_gamma   90.00
#
_symmetry.space_group_name_H-M   'P 1'
#
loop_
_entity.id
_entity.type
_entity.pdbx_description
1 polymer ?
#
loop_
_entity_poly.entity_id
_entity_poly.type
_entity_poly.pdbx_seq_one_letter_code
_entity_poly.pdbx_strand_id
1 'polypeptide(L)'
;MGYQISHFLNEFLERIGISVTELAKKLDISQAYVSYVKNGTKTASKKFIEKLVSTYPSLEAKKEKLLEMLENDKNMEKLEKIEKKKQEVLSSVEMVSPNGKKLSKRERMQLNEVIGSANYFFNDETVDFEDKEKLILTLHELFIDAKNKNKTKK
;
A
#
# COMPACT_ATOMS: atom_id res chain seq x y z
N MET A 1 -3.97 3.59 -8.75
CA MET A 1 -2.72 3.20 -9.43
C MET A 1 -2.82 1.71 -9.71
N GLY A 2 -2.63 1.27 -10.94
CA GLY A 2 -2.63 -0.15 -11.28
C GLY A 2 -1.22 -0.72 -11.22
N TYR A 3 -1.08 -1.98 -10.80
CA TYR A 3 0.20 -2.69 -10.84
C TYR A 3 0.78 -2.74 -12.27
N GLN A 4 2.08 -2.55 -12.42
CA GLN A 4 2.77 -2.52 -13.71
C GLN A 4 2.67 -3.87 -14.42
N ILE A 5 2.78 -4.97 -13.66
CA ILE A 5 2.63 -6.33 -14.22
C ILE A 5 1.20 -6.57 -14.74
N SER A 6 0.18 -5.99 -14.10
CA SER A 6 -1.21 -6.09 -14.57
C SER A 6 -1.36 -5.45 -15.96
N HIS A 7 -0.82 -4.25 -16.16
CA HIS A 7 -0.88 -3.55 -17.45
C HIS A 7 -0.13 -4.33 -18.54
N PHE A 8 1.09 -4.79 -18.22
CA PHE A 8 1.87 -5.62 -19.13
C PHE A 8 1.12 -6.88 -19.54
N LEU A 9 0.45 -7.56 -18.58
CA LEU A 9 -0.25 -8.80 -18.86
C LEU A 9 -1.47 -8.58 -19.78
N ASN A 10 -2.19 -7.46 -19.63
CA ASN A 10 -3.28 -7.11 -20.54
C ASN A 10 -2.77 -6.89 -21.97
N GLU A 11 -1.75 -6.06 -22.16
CA GLU A 11 -1.14 -5.82 -23.48
C GLU A 11 -0.60 -7.10 -24.10
N PHE A 12 0.03 -7.95 -23.29
CA PHE A 12 0.61 -9.21 -23.75
C PHE A 12 -0.47 -10.18 -24.26
N LEU A 13 -1.57 -10.33 -23.52
CA LEU A 13 -2.70 -11.17 -23.90
C LEU A 13 -3.39 -10.65 -25.17
N GLU A 14 -3.59 -9.34 -25.28
CA GLU A 14 -4.17 -8.71 -26.47
C GLU A 14 -3.28 -8.90 -27.70
N ARG A 15 -1.96 -8.73 -27.55
CA ARG A 15 -1.00 -8.90 -28.65
C ARG A 15 -0.94 -10.33 -29.18
N ILE A 16 -1.07 -11.32 -28.29
CA ILE A 16 -1.02 -12.75 -28.66
C ILE A 16 -2.40 -13.30 -29.00
N GLY A 17 -3.48 -12.58 -28.66
CA GLY A 17 -4.85 -12.97 -28.93
C GLY A 17 -5.30 -14.20 -28.13
N ILE A 18 -4.75 -14.40 -26.94
CA ILE A 18 -5.08 -15.56 -26.08
C ILE A 18 -5.87 -15.13 -24.86
N SER A 19 -6.72 -16.04 -24.38
CA SER A 19 -7.52 -15.81 -23.18
C SER A 19 -6.73 -16.11 -21.89
N VAL A 20 -7.23 -15.59 -20.75
CA VAL A 20 -6.68 -15.87 -19.42
C VAL A 20 -6.69 -17.37 -19.10
N THR A 21 -7.73 -18.07 -19.53
CA THR A 21 -7.89 -19.53 -19.38
C THR A 21 -6.82 -20.29 -20.16
N GLU A 22 -6.54 -19.89 -21.39
CA GLU A 22 -5.50 -20.50 -22.21
C GLU A 22 -4.10 -20.23 -21.65
N LEU A 23 -3.84 -18.99 -21.21
CA LEU A 23 -2.57 -18.66 -20.57
C LEU A 23 -2.37 -19.51 -19.31
N ALA A 24 -3.39 -19.62 -18.46
CA ALA A 24 -3.36 -20.41 -17.24
C ALA A 24 -3.04 -21.89 -17.51
N LYS A 25 -3.67 -22.48 -18.53
CA LYS A 25 -3.38 -23.84 -19.00
C LYS A 25 -1.93 -23.99 -19.46
N LYS A 26 -1.43 -23.06 -20.27
CA LYS A 26 -0.05 -23.11 -20.79
C LYS A 26 1.02 -22.98 -19.71
N LEU A 27 0.76 -22.20 -18.68
CA LEU A 27 1.69 -21.99 -17.56
C LEU A 27 1.57 -23.07 -16.47
N ASP A 28 0.55 -23.93 -16.55
CA ASP A 28 0.15 -24.84 -15.49
C ASP A 28 -0.04 -24.10 -14.15
N ILE A 29 -0.94 -23.12 -14.16
CA ILE A 29 -1.30 -22.30 -13.00
C ILE A 29 -2.81 -22.14 -12.95
N SER A 30 -3.36 -21.96 -11.75
CA SER A 30 -4.76 -21.62 -11.54
C SER A 30 -5.19 -20.39 -12.37
N GLN A 31 -6.29 -20.54 -13.12
CA GLN A 31 -6.94 -19.44 -13.81
C GLN A 31 -7.28 -18.28 -12.87
N ALA A 32 -7.73 -18.57 -11.65
CA ALA A 32 -8.06 -17.55 -10.67
C ALA A 32 -6.83 -16.69 -10.33
N TYR A 33 -5.65 -17.31 -10.19
CA TYR A 33 -4.41 -16.59 -9.93
C TYR A 33 -4.04 -15.65 -11.08
N VAL A 34 -4.10 -16.12 -12.33
CA VAL A 34 -3.81 -15.28 -13.50
C VAL A 34 -4.80 -14.10 -13.58
N SER A 35 -6.07 -14.33 -13.26
CA SER A 35 -7.09 -13.28 -13.18
C SER A 35 -6.77 -12.24 -12.10
N TYR A 36 -6.36 -12.66 -10.91
CA TYR A 36 -5.97 -11.73 -9.84
C TYR A 36 -4.79 -10.85 -10.22
N VAL A 37 -3.79 -11.43 -10.88
CA VAL A 37 -2.64 -10.67 -11.38
C VAL A 37 -3.07 -9.72 -12.50
N LYS A 38 -3.86 -10.18 -13.47
CA LYS A 38 -4.37 -9.36 -14.59
C LYS A 38 -5.18 -8.17 -14.11
N ASN A 39 -6.04 -8.37 -13.11
CA ASN A 39 -6.91 -7.32 -12.59
C ASN A 39 -6.20 -6.43 -11.55
N GLY A 40 -4.94 -6.73 -11.23
CA GLY A 40 -4.17 -5.99 -10.25
C GLY A 40 -4.73 -6.09 -8.83
N THR A 41 -5.42 -7.18 -8.49
CA THR A 41 -5.87 -7.44 -7.11
C THR A 41 -4.80 -8.13 -6.28
N LYS A 42 -3.80 -8.74 -6.95
CA LYS A 42 -2.68 -9.42 -6.31
C LYS A 42 -1.40 -9.18 -7.10
N THR A 43 -0.33 -8.84 -6.40
CA THR A 43 1.02 -8.76 -6.97
C THR A 43 1.44 -10.12 -7.52
N ALA A 44 2.08 -10.12 -8.69
CA ALA A 44 2.62 -11.34 -9.29
C ALA A 44 3.73 -11.96 -8.39
N SER A 45 4.07 -13.20 -8.66
CA SER A 45 5.19 -13.88 -7.99
C SER A 45 6.39 -13.96 -8.94
N LYS A 46 7.59 -14.08 -8.37
CA LYS A 46 8.81 -14.30 -9.17
C LYS A 46 8.69 -15.58 -10.01
N LYS A 47 8.17 -16.65 -9.40
CA LYS A 47 7.88 -17.93 -10.07
C LYS A 47 6.91 -17.79 -11.25
N PHE A 48 5.94 -16.88 -11.16
CA PHE A 48 5.02 -16.61 -12.27
C PHE A 48 5.75 -16.01 -13.46
N ILE A 49 6.61 -15.01 -13.24
CA ILE A 49 7.42 -14.38 -14.30
C ILE A 49 8.38 -15.40 -14.92
N GLU A 50 9.04 -16.22 -14.09
CA GLU A 50 9.93 -17.28 -14.56
C GLU A 50 9.20 -18.31 -15.44
N LYS A 51 8.02 -18.77 -15.00
CA LYS A 51 7.16 -19.65 -15.81
C LYS A 51 6.73 -18.98 -17.11
N LEU A 52 6.32 -17.71 -17.05
CA LEU A 52 5.89 -16.94 -18.22
C LEU A 52 6.99 -16.85 -19.28
N VAL A 53 8.20 -16.52 -18.86
CA VAL A 53 9.36 -16.43 -19.74
C VAL A 53 9.77 -17.80 -20.28
N SER A 54 9.69 -18.85 -19.44
CA SER A 54 9.97 -20.22 -19.87
C SER A 54 8.99 -20.71 -20.95
N THR A 55 7.71 -20.36 -20.86
CA THR A 55 6.70 -20.74 -21.85
C THR A 55 6.74 -19.84 -23.09
N TYR A 56 7.17 -18.58 -22.94
CA TYR A 56 7.28 -17.61 -24.03
C TYR A 56 8.70 -17.02 -24.09
N PRO A 57 9.63 -17.67 -24.82
CA PRO A 57 11.01 -17.21 -24.95
C PRO A 57 11.13 -15.80 -25.56
N SER A 58 10.12 -15.33 -26.28
CA SER A 58 10.03 -13.95 -26.79
C SER A 58 10.00 -12.89 -25.68
N LEU A 59 9.79 -13.30 -24.42
CA LEU A 59 9.86 -12.45 -23.24
C LEU A 59 11.22 -12.48 -22.53
N GLU A 60 12.16 -13.34 -22.93
CA GLU A 60 13.49 -13.39 -22.29
C GLU A 60 14.20 -12.04 -22.37
N ALA A 61 14.14 -11.37 -23.53
CA ALA A 61 14.69 -10.03 -23.72
C ALA A 61 14.02 -8.94 -22.85
N LYS A 62 12.83 -9.23 -22.29
CA LYS A 62 12.08 -8.32 -21.40
C LYS A 62 12.08 -8.79 -19.95
N LYS A 63 12.77 -9.89 -19.63
CA LYS A 63 12.76 -10.51 -18.30
C LYS A 63 13.27 -9.58 -17.21
N GLU A 64 14.37 -8.88 -17.45
CA GLU A 64 14.92 -7.90 -16.50
C GLU A 64 13.89 -6.81 -16.20
N LYS A 65 13.29 -6.24 -17.25
CA LYS A 65 12.21 -5.24 -17.11
C LYS A 65 10.99 -5.78 -16.35
N LEU A 66 10.62 -7.05 -16.54
CA LEU A 66 9.52 -7.68 -15.79
C LEU A 66 9.86 -7.88 -14.32
N LEU A 67 11.13 -8.16 -13.99
CA LEU A 67 11.59 -8.27 -12.62
C LEU A 67 11.60 -6.91 -11.92
N GLU A 68 12.03 -5.85 -12.60
CA GLU A 68 11.95 -4.48 -12.10
C GLU A 68 10.49 -4.06 -11.84
N MET A 69 9.58 -4.34 -12.78
CA MET A 69 8.14 -4.08 -12.61
C MET A 69 7.57 -4.81 -11.40
N LEU A 70 7.96 -6.08 -11.21
CA LEU A 70 7.54 -6.89 -10.07
C LEU A 70 8.04 -6.30 -8.74
N GLU A 71 9.26 -5.81 -8.70
CA GLU A 71 9.85 -5.21 -7.50
C GLU A 71 9.18 -3.89 -7.13
N ASN A 72 8.88 -3.05 -8.12
CA ASN A 72 8.08 -1.84 -7.95
C ASN A 72 6.68 -2.16 -7.42
N ASP A 73 5.99 -3.15 -7.99
CA ASP A 73 4.66 -3.56 -7.54
C ASP A 73 4.67 -4.05 -6.08
N LYS A 74 5.71 -4.79 -5.68
CA LYS A 74 5.86 -5.23 -4.27
C LYS A 74 6.14 -4.06 -3.33
N ASN A 75 6.93 -3.08 -3.75
CA ASN A 75 7.20 -1.89 -2.95
C ASN A 75 5.93 -1.06 -2.77
N MET A 76 5.10 -0.93 -3.82
CA MET A 76 3.78 -0.33 -3.73
C MET A 76 2.87 -1.06 -2.74
N GLU A 77 2.83 -2.40 -2.77
CA GLU A 77 2.03 -3.19 -1.82
C GLU A 77 2.50 -3.02 -0.37
N LYS A 78 3.82 -2.91 -0.14
CA LYS A 78 4.38 -2.62 1.20
C LYS A 78 3.96 -1.24 1.68
N LEU A 79 4.06 -0.22 0.82
CA LEU A 79 3.64 1.14 1.14
C LEU A 79 2.15 1.21 1.47
N GLU A 80 1.28 0.56 0.67
CA GLU A 80 -0.16 0.48 0.96
C GLU A 80 -0.46 -0.21 2.30
N LYS A 81 0.29 -1.26 2.66
CA LYS A 81 0.12 -1.94 3.95
C LYS A 81 0.54 -1.04 5.12
N ILE A 82 1.63 -0.30 4.96
CA ILE A 82 2.08 0.67 5.97
C ILE A 82 1.04 1.78 6.12
N GLU A 83 0.50 2.31 5.02
CA GLU A 83 -0.49 3.37 5.05
C GLU A 83 -1.84 2.91 5.62
N LYS A 84 -2.29 1.70 5.28
CA LYS A 84 -3.48 1.08 5.91
C LYS A 84 -3.28 0.87 7.40
N LYS A 85 -2.12 0.35 7.84
CA LYS A 85 -1.81 0.21 9.26
C LYS A 85 -1.74 1.56 9.97
N LYS A 86 -1.17 2.58 9.33
CA LYS A 86 -1.16 3.95 9.84
C LYS A 86 -2.59 4.45 10.02
N GLN A 87 -3.48 4.23 9.05
CA GLN A 87 -4.90 4.60 9.17
C GLN A 87 -5.65 3.78 10.23
N GLU A 88 -5.38 2.49 10.35
CA GLU A 88 -5.96 1.63 11.39
C GLU A 88 -5.57 2.12 12.77
N VAL A 89 -4.28 2.38 13.03
CA VAL A 89 -3.79 2.98 14.28
C VAL A 89 -4.43 4.35 14.52
N LEU A 90 -4.52 5.19 13.48
CA LEU A 90 -5.16 6.50 13.56
C LEU A 90 -6.67 6.41 13.84
N SER A 91 -7.31 5.30 13.48
CA SER A 91 -8.74 5.05 13.69
C SER A 91 -9.04 4.34 15.01
N SER A 92 -8.11 3.48 15.49
CA SER A 92 -8.20 2.76 16.76
C SER A 92 -7.80 3.62 17.94
N VAL A 93 -6.92 4.60 17.72
CA VAL A 93 -6.91 5.81 18.54
C VAL A 93 -8.23 6.49 18.23
N GLU A 94 -9.28 6.13 18.97
CA GLU A 94 -10.46 6.96 19.04
C GLU A 94 -9.95 8.35 19.40
N MET A 95 -10.00 9.28 18.44
CA MET A 95 -9.57 10.66 18.64
C MET A 95 -10.64 11.34 19.52
N VAL A 96 -10.62 10.96 20.79
CA VAL A 96 -11.49 11.45 21.84
C VAL A 96 -10.78 12.63 22.46
N SER A 97 -11.37 13.82 22.34
CA SER A 97 -10.93 14.97 23.14
C SER A 97 -11.04 14.60 24.63
N PRO A 98 -10.30 15.24 25.54
CA PRO A 98 -10.26 14.87 26.96
C PRO A 98 -11.62 14.90 27.66
N ASN A 99 -12.64 15.51 27.04
CA ASN A 99 -14.01 15.52 27.53
C ASN A 99 -14.86 14.35 27.01
N GLY A 100 -14.27 13.27 26.48
CA GLY A 100 -15.02 12.14 25.92
C GLY A 100 -15.67 12.43 24.56
N LYS A 101 -15.45 13.62 23.98
CA LYS A 101 -16.08 14.06 22.72
C LYS A 101 -15.19 13.75 21.53
N LYS A 102 -15.76 13.09 20.50
CA LYS A 102 -15.10 12.86 19.21
C LYS A 102 -14.66 14.19 18.58
N LEU A 103 -13.43 14.25 18.06
CA LEU A 103 -12.95 15.40 17.30
C LEU A 103 -13.88 15.70 16.12
N SER A 104 -14.16 16.98 15.87
CA SER A 104 -14.90 17.42 14.68
C SER A 104 -14.10 17.14 13.39
N LYS A 105 -14.76 17.16 12.22
CA LYS A 105 -14.08 16.96 10.92
C LYS A 105 -12.89 17.90 10.74
N ARG A 106 -13.02 19.15 11.18
CA ARG A 106 -11.96 20.16 11.11
C ARG A 106 -10.80 19.85 12.05
N GLU A 107 -11.08 19.42 13.28
CA GLU A 107 -10.04 19.06 14.25
C GLU A 107 -9.28 17.79 13.83
N ARG A 108 -9.97 16.82 13.21
CA ARG A 108 -9.31 15.65 12.62
C ARG A 108 -8.35 16.02 11.49
N MET A 109 -8.73 16.94 10.61
CA MET A 109 -7.81 17.43 9.56
C MET A 109 -6.58 18.11 10.16
N GLN A 110 -6.77 18.97 11.17
CA GLN A 110 -5.66 19.65 11.85
C GLN A 110 -4.71 18.68 12.55
N LEU A 111 -5.26 17.66 13.21
CA LEU A 111 -4.45 16.62 13.84
C LEU A 111 -3.68 15.80 12.79
N ASN A 112 -4.31 15.47 11.66
CA ASN A 112 -3.65 14.75 10.57
C ASN A 112 -2.50 15.56 9.97
N GLU A 113 -2.62 16.88 9.86
CA GLU A 113 -1.52 17.75 9.46
C GLU A 113 -0.36 17.70 10.47
N VAL A 114 -0.67 17.74 11.78
CA VAL A 114 0.34 17.63 12.85
C VAL A 114 1.07 16.29 12.78
N ILE A 115 0.34 15.17 12.67
CA ILE A 115 0.94 13.84 12.53
C ILE A 115 1.71 13.72 11.20
N GLY A 116 1.20 14.32 10.13
CA GLY A 116 1.86 14.37 8.83
C GLY A 116 3.20 15.09 8.85
N SER A 117 3.39 16.06 9.74
CA SER A 117 4.68 16.74 9.91
C SER A 117 5.81 15.79 10.36
N ALA A 118 5.48 14.68 11.01
CA ALA A 118 6.41 13.65 11.44
C ALA A 118 6.59 12.50 10.43
N ASN A 119 6.21 12.68 9.16
CA ASN A 119 6.30 11.63 8.12
C ASN A 119 7.71 11.02 7.98
N TYR A 120 8.78 11.79 8.15
CA TYR A 120 10.15 11.27 8.10
C TYR A 120 10.40 10.19 9.15
N PHE A 121 9.90 10.36 10.37
CA PHE A 121 10.02 9.38 11.46
C PHE A 121 9.23 8.10 11.15
N PHE A 122 8.04 8.23 10.56
CA PHE A 122 7.21 7.07 10.22
C PHE A 122 7.77 6.26 9.05
N ASN A 123 8.45 6.92 8.11
CA ASN A 123 9.06 6.29 6.94
C ASN A 123 10.43 5.67 7.24
N ASP A 124 11.00 5.93 8.41
CA ASP A 124 12.28 5.36 8.82
C ASP A 124 12.11 3.86 9.17
N GLU A 125 12.81 2.99 8.44
CA GLU A 125 12.78 1.53 8.67
C GLU A 125 13.53 1.10 9.94
N THR A 126 14.41 1.95 10.48
CA THR A 126 15.18 1.68 11.70
C THR A 126 14.38 1.92 12.98
N VAL A 127 13.28 2.67 12.88
CA VAL A 127 12.37 2.95 13.99
C VAL A 127 11.37 1.81 14.11
N ASP A 128 11.29 1.25 15.32
CA ASP A 128 10.35 0.18 15.61
C ASP A 128 8.89 0.65 15.59
N PHE A 129 7.98 -0.31 15.60
CA PHE A 129 6.55 -0.03 15.52
C PHE A 129 5.99 0.61 16.81
N GLU A 130 6.51 0.20 17.96
CA GLU A 130 6.06 0.68 19.28
C GLU A 130 6.39 2.17 19.45
N ASP A 131 7.56 2.59 19.00
CA ASP A 131 8.02 3.98 19.06
C ASP A 131 7.25 4.87 18.08
N LYS A 132 6.84 4.34 16.91
CA LYS A 132 5.90 5.01 16.01
C LYS A 132 4.54 5.21 16.65
N GLU A 133 4.02 4.22 17.35
CA GLU A 133 2.76 4.33 18.07
C GLU A 133 2.84 5.37 19.20
N LYS A 134 3.90 5.32 20.02
CA LYS A 134 4.17 6.31 21.07
C LYS A 134 4.17 7.73 20.52
N LEU A 135 4.87 7.97 19.39
CA LEU A 135 4.91 9.30 18.79
C LEU A 135 3.52 9.79 18.36
N ILE A 136 2.69 8.92 17.77
CA ILE A 136 1.30 9.26 17.40
C ILE A 136 0.51 9.69 18.64
N LEU A 137 0.61 8.92 19.73
CA LEU A 137 -0.06 9.23 20.99
C LEU A 137 0.41 10.56 21.58
N THR A 138 1.72 10.79 21.63
CA THR A 138 2.28 12.05 22.14
C THR A 138 1.84 13.25 21.31
N LEU A 139 1.83 13.14 19.98
CA LEU A 139 1.37 14.21 19.08
C LEU A 139 -0.13 14.49 19.27
N HIS A 140 -0.94 13.45 19.50
CA HIS A 140 -2.36 13.58 19.79
C HIS A 140 -2.60 14.29 21.13
N GLU A 141 -1.90 13.89 22.19
CA GLU A 141 -1.97 14.52 23.51
C GLU A 141 -1.55 15.99 23.46
N LEU A 142 -0.42 16.30 22.83
CA LEU A 142 0.05 17.67 22.65
C LEU A 142 -0.94 18.54 21.87
N PHE A 143 -1.56 17.99 20.82
CA PHE A 143 -2.59 18.68 20.05
C PHE A 143 -3.80 19.01 20.94
N ILE A 144 -4.28 18.03 21.70
CA ILE A 144 -5.38 18.20 22.65
C ILE A 144 -5.07 19.30 23.66
N ASP A 145 -3.89 19.25 24.28
CA ASP A 145 -3.45 20.20 25.29
C ASP A 145 -3.39 21.63 24.73
N ALA A 146 -2.85 21.79 23.51
CA ALA A 146 -2.83 23.06 22.83
C ALA A 146 -4.25 23.61 22.58
N LYS A 147 -5.19 22.75 22.18
CA LYS A 147 -6.60 23.14 21.97
C LYS A 147 -7.27 23.55 23.27
N ASN A 148 -7.00 22.87 24.38
CA ASN A 148 -7.54 23.21 25.69
C ASN A 148 -7.01 24.54 26.21
N LYS A 149 -5.69 24.76 26.13
CA LYS A 149 -5.06 26.03 26.52
C LYS A 149 -5.61 27.23 25.74
N ASN A 150 -5.99 27.03 24.48
CA ASN A 150 -6.60 28.09 23.67
C ASN A 150 -8.08 28.33 24.00
N LYS A 151 -8.78 27.36 24.58
CA LYS A 151 -10.16 27.52 25.08
C LYS A 151 -10.20 28.21 26.44
N THR A 152 -9.22 27.95 27.32
CA THR A 152 -9.16 28.57 28.67
C THR A 152 -8.62 30.00 28.67
N LYS A 153 -7.93 30.41 27.59
CA LYS A 153 -7.50 31.81 27.36
C LYS A 153 -8.59 32.70 26.75
N LYS A 154 -9.71 32.13 26.34
CA LYS A 154 -10.87 32.83 25.77
C LYS A 154 -11.95 32.98 26.82
#